data_AF-A0A060BI64-F1
#
_entry.id   AF-A0A060BI64-F1
#
_cell.length_a   1.000
_cell.length_b   1.000
_cell.length_c   1.000
_cell.angle_alpha   90.00
_cell.angle_beta   90.00
_cell.angle_gamma   90.00
#
_symmetry.space_group_name_H-M   'P 1'
#
loop_
_entity.id
_entity.type
_entity.pdbx_description
1 polymer ?
#
loop_
_entity_poly.entity_id
_entity_poly.type
_entity_poly.pdbx_seq_one_letter_code
_entity_poly.pdbx_strand_id
1 'polypeptide(L)' 'MRKGMRPLIVAIDPGHGGQDPGAIGPTGKYEKNVTLAIGRELARQINATPGLKAYMTRDTDVFIP' A
#
# COMPACT_ATOMS: atom_id res chain seq x y z
N MET A 1 5.54 -2.14 25.26
CA MET A 1 4.38 -2.99 24.91
C MET A 1 4.10 -3.94 26.07
N ARG A 2 2.84 -4.16 26.45
CA ARG A 2 2.51 -5.16 27.48
C ARG A 2 2.91 -6.55 26.98
N LYS A 3 3.57 -7.33 27.84
CA LYS A 3 3.95 -8.72 27.57
C LYS A 3 2.69 -9.52 27.15
N GLY A 4 2.67 -10.06 25.94
CA GLY A 4 1.53 -10.81 25.37
C GLY A 4 0.76 -10.12 24.24
N MET A 5 1.01 -8.83 23.96
CA MET A 5 0.37 -8.13 22.84
C MET A 5 1.25 -8.22 21.59
N ARG A 6 0.87 -9.08 20.64
CA ARG A 6 1.54 -9.17 19.33
C ARG A 6 1.15 -7.96 18.47
N PRO A 7 2.04 -7.47 17.59
CA PRO A 7 1.67 -6.46 16.61
C PRO A 7 0.47 -6.92 15.76
N LEU A 8 -0.51 -6.05 15.56
CA LEU A 8 -1.56 -6.25 14.55
C LEU A 8 -0.94 -6.00 13.19
N ILE A 9 -0.97 -7.03 12.35
CA ILE A 9 -0.42 -6.98 11.00
C ILE A 9 -1.52 -6.54 10.03
N VAL A 10 -1.22 -5.51 9.23
CA VAL A 10 -2.12 -4.98 8.20
C VAL A 10 -1.46 -5.20 6.83
N ALA A 11 -2.16 -5.91 5.96
CA ALA A 11 -1.80 -5.99 4.55
C ALA A 11 -2.43 -4.80 3.82
N ILE A 12 -1.63 -4.09 3.03
CA ILE A 12 -2.06 -3.01 2.15
C ILE A 12 -1.86 -3.49 0.73
N ASP A 13 -2.91 -3.42 -0.07
CA ASP A 13 -2.87 -3.81 -1.47
C ASP A 13 -3.08 -2.60 -2.39
N PRO A 14 -2.00 -1.94 -2.85
CA PRO A 14 -2.13 -0.92 -3.88
C PRO A 14 -2.54 -1.60 -5.20
N GLY A 15 -3.80 -1.42 -5.62
CA GLY A 15 -4.29 -2.04 -6.86
C GLY A 15 -3.49 -1.68 -8.11
N HIS A 16 -3.53 -2.56 -9.12
CA HIS A 16 -2.81 -2.46 -10.41
C HIS A 16 -1.29 -2.50 -10.28
N GLY A 17 -0.56 -2.04 -11.30
CA GLY A 17 0.91 -1.97 -11.32
C GLY A 17 1.52 -2.60 -12.57
N GLY A 18 2.72 -2.16 -12.93
CA GLY A 18 3.43 -2.64 -14.11
C GLY A 18 2.62 -2.39 -15.39
N GLN A 19 2.33 -3.48 -16.10
CA GLN A 19 1.58 -3.46 -17.36
C GLN A 19 0.09 -3.13 -17.20
N ASP A 20 -0.46 -3.25 -16.00
CA ASP A 20 -1.84 -2.88 -15.69
C ASP A 20 -1.86 -1.43 -15.13
N PRO A 21 -2.31 -0.43 -15.90
CA PRO A 21 -2.39 0.95 -15.42
C PRO A 21 -3.57 1.20 -14.49
N GLY A 22 -4.55 0.30 -14.47
CA GLY A 22 -5.90 0.57 -13.98
C GLY A 22 -6.62 1.65 -14.79
N ALA A 23 -7.54 2.35 -14.15
CA ALA A 23 -8.24 3.46 -14.76
C ALA A 23 -7.28 4.60 -15.14
N ILE A 24 -7.59 5.27 -16.26
CA ILE A 24 -6.87 6.45 -16.74
C ILE A 24 -7.81 7.65 -16.61
N GLY A 25 -7.43 8.61 -15.77
CA GLY A 25 -8.22 9.82 -15.55
C GLY A 25 -8.22 10.76 -16.77
N PRO A 26 -9.12 11.74 -16.82
CA PRO A 26 -9.25 12.66 -17.97
C PRO A 26 -7.99 13.48 -18.28
N THR A 27 -7.10 13.63 -17.30
CA THR A 27 -5.81 14.34 -17.41
C THR A 27 -4.62 13.40 -17.62
N GLY A 28 -4.86 12.13 -17.94
CA GLY A 28 -3.83 11.12 -18.17
C GLY A 28 -3.21 10.52 -16.90
N LYS A 29 -3.80 10.75 -15.72
CA LYS A 29 -3.33 10.13 -14.47
C LYS A 29 -3.68 8.64 -14.44
N TYR A 30 -2.69 7.80 -14.15
CA TYR A 30 -2.88 6.36 -13.97
C TYR A 30 -3.25 6.02 -12.53
N GLU A 31 -4.27 5.18 -12.37
CA GLU A 31 -4.71 4.67 -11.08
C GLU A 31 -3.58 4.00 -10.31
N LYS A 32 -2.77 3.15 -10.97
CA LYS A 32 -1.64 2.45 -10.35
C LYS A 32 -0.66 3.37 -9.58
N ASN A 33 -0.51 4.61 -10.03
CA ASN A 33 0.36 5.61 -9.42
C ASN A 33 -0.29 6.23 -8.18
N VAL A 34 -1.60 6.51 -8.27
CA VAL A 34 -2.39 7.06 -7.16
C VAL A 34 -2.50 6.04 -6.03
N THR A 35 -2.85 4.79 -6.35
CA THR A 35 -2.96 3.71 -5.36
C THR A 35 -1.63 3.44 -4.67
N LEU A 36 -0.50 3.42 -5.41
CA LEU A 36 0.82 3.24 -4.83
C LEU A 36 1.20 4.37 -3.88
N ALA A 37 0.94 5.62 -4.25
CA ALA A 37 1.21 6.78 -3.41
C ALA A 37 0.40 6.75 -2.10
N ILE A 38 -0.90 6.44 -2.20
CA ILE A 38 -1.77 6.30 -1.03
C ILE A 38 -1.33 5.13 -0.15
N GLY A 39 -1.01 3.98 -0.75
CA GLY A 39 -0.56 2.79 -0.04
C GLY A 39 0.73 3.03 0.76
N ARG A 40 1.70 3.75 0.18
CA ARG A 40 2.95 4.11 0.87
C ARG A 40 2.69 5.03 2.06
N GLU A 41 1.83 6.03 1.89
CA GLU A 41 1.50 6.95 2.98
C GLU A 41 0.73 6.24 4.10
N LEU A 42 -0.22 5.35 3.77
CA LEU A 42 -0.91 4.52 4.75
C LEU A 42 0.07 3.58 5.49
N ALA A 43 0.98 2.94 4.76
CA ALA A 43 2.02 2.08 5.36
C ALA A 43 2.90 2.86 6.34
N ARG A 44 3.28 4.09 5.98
CA ARG A 44 4.05 5.00 6.85
C ARG A 44 3.29 5.31 8.14
N GLN A 45 2.00 5.64 8.04
CA GLN A 45 1.15 5.94 9.21
C GLN A 45 0.94 4.72 10.11
N ILE A 46 0.69 3.55 9.52
CA ILE A 46 0.54 2.29 10.27
C ILE A 46 1.84 1.94 10.99
N ASN A 47 2.98 2.01 10.31
CA ASN A 47 4.28 1.70 10.91
C ASN A 47 4.72 2.71 11.98
N ALA A 48 4.19 3.93 11.97
CA ALA A 48 4.37 4.91 13.03
C ALA A 48 3.48 4.67 14.26
N THR A 49 2.48 3.79 14.16
CA THR A 49 1.51 3.53 15.24
C THR A 49 1.98 2.36 16.12
N PRO A 50 2.19 2.57 17.44
CA PRO A 50 2.61 1.49 18.33
C PRO A 50 1.61 0.33 18.34
N GLY A 51 2.09 -0.88 18.08
CA GLY A 51 1.23 -2.07 18.05
C GLY A 51 0.76 -2.46 16.67
N LEU A 52 1.02 -1.66 15.64
CA LEU A 52 0.70 -2.00 14.25
C LEU A 52 1.96 -2.27 13.44
N LYS A 53 1.82 -3.04 12.36
CA LYS A 53 2.83 -3.22 11.32
C LYS A 53 2.17 -3.41 9.97
N ALA A 54 2.60 -2.64 8.97
CA ALA A 54 2.14 -2.77 7.60
C ALA A 54 3.06 -3.65 6.75
N TYR A 55 2.46 -4.41 5.84
CA TYR A 55 3.13 -4.99 4.67
C TYR A 55 2.35 -4.62 3.41
N MET A 56 3.06 -4.29 2.35
CA MET A 56 2.46 -3.96 1.06
C MET A 56 2.62 -5.14 0.09
N THR A 57 1.59 -5.45 -0.69
CA THR A 57 1.66 -6.47 -1.77
C THR A 57 2.65 -6.05 -2.86
N ARG A 58 2.78 -4.74 -3.09
CA ARG A 58 3.83 -4.10 -3.88
C ARG A 58 4.21 -2.75 -3.28
N ASP A 59 5.48 -2.39 -3.36
CA ASP A 59 6.00 -1.05 -3.00
C ASP A 59 6.67 -0.34 -4.18
N THR A 60 6.62 -0.94 -5.36
CA THR A 60 7.14 -0.45 -6.65
C THR A 60 6.06 -0.57 -7.74
N ASP A 61 6.34 -0.06 -8.94
CA ASP A 61 5.46 -0.19 -10.09
C ASP A 61 5.64 -1.55 -10.78
N VAL A 62 5.04 -2.58 -10.17
CA VAL A 62 5.09 -3.97 -10.65
C VAL A 62 3.69 -4.56 -10.64
N PHE A 63 3.40 -5.42 -11.63
CA PHE A 63 2.17 -6.20 -11.66
C PHE A 63 2.29 -7.41 -10.72
N ILE A 64 1.29 -7.64 -9.88
CA ILE A 64 1.20 -8.82 -9.01
C ILE A 64 0.06 -9.71 -9.52
N PRO A 65 0.30 -10.99 -9.90
CA PRO A 65 -0.71 -11.90 -10.46
C PRO A 65 -1.83 -12.31 -9.50
#